data_AF-A0A3N5ZRC3-F1
#
_entry.id   AF-A0A3N5ZRC3-F1
#
_cell.length_a   1.000
_cell.length_b   1.000
_cell.length_c   1.000
_cell.angle_alpha   90.00
_cell.angle_beta   90.00
_cell.angle_gamma   90.00
#
_symmetry.space_group_name_H-M   'P 1'
#
loop_
_entity.id
_entity.type
_entity.pdbx_description
1 polymer ?
#
loop_
_entity_poly.entity_id
_entity_poly.type
_entity_poly.pdbx_seq_one_letter_code
_entity_poly.pdbx_strand_id
1 'polypeptide(L)'
;MTRSGLICCMLLVMQLLFFALAGFSQHDCYPIIASDLQDPKAPRFDQFRVPVQPITPAAVDLKSHPRARTYGTVLRREAAEGPNFAASHTVVGWGCGTSCLTFAIVNARTGRVIFPKGISEVSADHFNSDDFLPGNGPYGSLRYRLDSKLLVLVGSINEDVTREGAFYFVLDDNELKPVFSVRVKRRNCEREGSQREEPALKLLEPVSGPDTQEEACNALVSRVAEAKLFPKIPRECFMCDLEGSDTHSFRFALRFNKGKCSEDTVSTLLDRFLVFKRSPAILLYDSAEDRYLPWEYAWTYRNRNKE
;
A
#
# COMPACT_ATOMS: atom_id res chain seq x y z
N MET A 1 -51.25 -24.71 33.58
CA MET A 1 -50.13 -24.19 32.75
C MET A 1 -48.92 -25.07 33.02
N THR A 2 -48.49 -25.79 32.00
CA THR A 2 -47.59 -26.94 32.10
C THR A 2 -46.15 -26.51 32.41
N ARG A 3 -45.50 -27.23 33.33
CA ARG A 3 -44.08 -27.06 33.74
C ARG A 3 -43.09 -27.03 32.56
N SER A 4 -43.49 -27.52 31.39
CA SER A 4 -42.70 -27.54 30.16
C SER A 4 -42.54 -26.17 29.48
N GLY A 5 -43.39 -25.19 29.78
CA GLY A 5 -43.31 -23.85 29.16
C GLY A 5 -42.23 -22.93 29.76
N LEU A 6 -41.97 -23.05 31.08
CA LEU A 6 -40.97 -22.21 31.74
C LEU A 6 -39.53 -22.63 31.44
N ILE A 7 -39.29 -23.93 31.22
CA ILE A 7 -37.94 -24.47 30.95
C ILE A 7 -37.46 -24.05 29.55
N CYS A 8 -38.37 -23.98 28.56
CA CYS A 8 -38.05 -23.52 27.21
C CYS A 8 -37.71 -22.03 27.17
N CYS A 9 -38.41 -21.21 27.98
CA CYS A 9 -38.17 -19.76 28.04
C CYS A 9 -36.84 -19.41 28.74
N MET A 10 -36.45 -20.14 29.80
CA MET A 10 -35.15 -19.94 30.46
C MET A 10 -33.95 -20.35 29.59
N LEU A 11 -34.07 -21.41 28.77
CA LEU A 11 -33.01 -21.83 27.86
C LEU A 11 -32.78 -20.82 26.72
N LEU A 12 -33.84 -20.20 26.20
CA LEU A 12 -33.76 -19.16 25.18
C LEU A 12 -33.15 -17.85 25.71
N VAL A 13 -33.46 -17.47 26.95
CA VAL A 13 -32.85 -16.29 27.60
C VAL A 13 -31.38 -16.55 27.94
N MET A 14 -30.99 -17.78 28.31
CA MET A 14 -29.60 -18.13 28.60
C MET A 14 -28.74 -18.26 27.32
N GLN A 15 -29.33 -18.66 26.18
CA GLN A 15 -28.65 -18.64 24.87
C GLN A 15 -28.47 -17.21 24.34
N LEU A 16 -29.42 -16.30 24.60
CA LEU A 16 -29.29 -14.88 24.26
C LEU A 16 -28.27 -14.15 25.17
N LEU A 17 -28.11 -14.58 26.42
CA LEU A 17 -27.07 -14.08 27.34
C LEU A 17 -25.67 -14.64 27.04
N PHE A 18 -25.55 -15.83 26.46
CA PHE A 18 -24.25 -16.36 26.01
C PHE A 18 -23.76 -15.73 24.71
N PHE A 19 -24.66 -15.34 23.81
CA PHE A 19 -24.28 -14.60 22.59
C PHE A 19 -23.90 -13.14 22.86
N ALA A 20 -24.23 -12.58 24.04
CA ALA A 20 -23.81 -11.24 24.44
C ALA A 20 -22.38 -11.19 25.04
N LEU A 21 -21.76 -12.34 25.34
CA LEU A 21 -20.39 -12.44 25.87
C LEU A 21 -19.36 -12.96 24.86
N ALA A 22 -19.79 -13.32 23.64
CA ALA A 22 -18.89 -13.30 22.50
C ALA A 22 -18.72 -11.85 22.03
N GLY A 23 -18.16 -11.02 22.91
CA GLY A 23 -17.50 -9.80 22.49
C GLY A 23 -16.45 -10.22 21.49
N PHE A 24 -16.74 -10.03 20.20
CA PHE A 24 -15.74 -10.15 19.15
C PHE A 24 -14.54 -9.32 19.58
N SER A 25 -13.37 -9.95 19.65
CA SER A 25 -12.11 -9.26 19.91
C SER A 25 -11.86 -8.26 18.79
N GLN A 26 -12.39 -7.05 18.93
CA GLN A 26 -12.08 -5.91 18.08
C GLN A 26 -10.73 -5.33 18.50
N HIS A 27 -9.64 -6.07 18.30
CA HIS A 27 -8.30 -5.54 18.52
C HIS A 27 -7.35 -5.99 17.42
N ASP A 28 -7.73 -5.77 16.16
CA ASP A 28 -6.72 -5.59 15.12
C ASP A 28 -6.17 -4.17 15.21
N CYS A 29 -4.88 -4.14 15.51
CA CYS A 29 -4.12 -2.98 15.91
C CYS A 29 -4.02 -1.94 14.79
N TYR A 30 -4.06 -0.65 15.18
CA TYR A 30 -3.92 0.52 14.31
C TYR A 30 -2.80 0.38 13.27
N PRO A 31 -3.00 0.83 12.01
CA PRO A 31 -1.95 0.78 10.99
C PRO A 31 -0.72 1.57 11.44
N ILE A 32 0.47 1.11 11.09
CA ILE A 32 1.72 1.83 11.30
C ILE A 32 1.68 3.11 10.47
N ILE A 33 1.75 4.27 11.12
CA ILE A 33 1.71 5.58 10.47
C ILE A 33 3.07 6.25 10.47
N ALA A 34 3.19 7.37 9.74
CA ALA A 34 4.46 8.10 9.64
C ALA A 34 5.07 8.50 10.99
N SER A 35 4.26 8.85 12.00
CA SER A 35 4.79 9.20 13.32
C SER A 35 5.44 8.04 14.04
N ASP A 36 5.00 6.79 13.78
CA ASP A 36 5.61 5.59 14.38
C ASP A 36 7.02 5.31 13.83
N LEU A 37 7.32 5.87 12.65
CA LEU A 37 8.57 5.69 11.92
C LEU A 37 9.55 6.86 12.11
N GLN A 38 9.12 7.96 12.74
CA GLN A 38 9.95 9.12 12.99
C GLN A 38 10.96 8.85 14.11
N ASP A 39 12.24 9.03 13.82
CA ASP A 39 13.30 9.02 14.81
C ASP A 39 14.25 10.20 14.52
N PRO A 40 14.55 11.08 15.50
CA PRO A 40 15.44 12.23 15.28
C PRO A 40 16.88 11.83 14.93
N LYS A 41 17.29 10.60 15.19
CA LYS A 41 18.60 10.03 14.82
C LYS A 41 18.58 9.39 13.43
N ALA A 42 17.42 9.32 12.78
CA ALA A 42 17.30 8.73 11.45
C ALA A 42 18.19 9.47 10.44
N PRO A 43 18.95 8.74 9.61
CA PRO A 43 19.77 9.35 8.58
C PRO A 43 18.92 10.08 7.54
N ARG A 44 19.40 11.24 7.08
CA ARG A 44 18.73 12.07 6.06
C ARG A 44 19.44 11.93 4.71
N PHE A 45 18.70 12.07 3.62
CA PHE A 45 19.26 12.03 2.26
C PHE A 45 20.44 12.99 2.05
N ASP A 46 20.38 14.17 2.68
CA ASP A 46 21.43 15.20 2.56
C ASP A 46 22.77 14.80 3.17
N GLN A 47 22.80 13.81 4.07
CA GLN A 47 24.05 13.28 4.64
C GLN A 47 24.79 12.35 3.67
N PHE A 48 24.13 11.89 2.61
CA PHE A 48 24.66 10.93 1.63
C PHE A 48 24.61 11.46 0.20
N ARG A 49 24.77 12.78 0.03
CA ARG A 49 24.71 13.41 -1.30
C ARG A 49 25.80 12.90 -2.22
N VAL A 50 25.44 12.77 -3.50
CA VAL A 50 26.36 12.46 -4.59
C VAL A 50 26.13 13.40 -5.78
N PRO A 51 27.19 13.85 -6.47
CA PRO A 51 27.03 14.66 -7.67
C PRO A 51 26.30 13.88 -8.77
N VAL A 52 25.29 14.51 -9.36
CA VAL A 52 24.52 13.94 -10.47
C VAL A 52 25.12 14.41 -11.80
N GLN A 53 25.28 13.48 -12.74
CA GLN A 53 25.73 13.77 -14.10
C GLN A 53 24.86 12.97 -15.08
N PRO A 54 24.61 13.49 -16.29
CA PRO A 54 23.94 12.73 -17.34
C PRO A 54 24.70 11.43 -17.65
N ILE A 55 23.96 10.32 -17.76
CA ILE A 55 24.51 9.00 -18.10
C ILE A 55 23.59 8.38 -19.14
N THR A 56 24.18 7.90 -20.24
CA THR A 56 23.50 6.96 -21.14
C THR A 56 23.55 5.57 -20.51
N PRO A 57 22.41 4.93 -20.19
CA PRO A 57 22.40 3.64 -19.51
C PRO A 57 23.01 2.54 -20.37
N ALA A 58 23.87 1.73 -19.78
CA ALA A 58 24.36 0.49 -20.37
C ALA A 58 23.25 -0.57 -20.42
N ALA A 59 23.36 -1.50 -21.37
CA ALA A 59 22.46 -2.65 -21.42
C ALA A 59 22.57 -3.50 -20.14
N VAL A 60 21.43 -3.94 -19.62
CA VAL A 60 21.38 -4.73 -18.37
C VAL A 60 22.13 -6.06 -18.52
N ASP A 61 23.08 -6.31 -17.63
CA ASP A 61 23.81 -7.56 -17.52
C ASP A 61 23.03 -8.57 -16.67
N LEU A 62 22.18 -9.38 -17.32
CA LEU A 62 21.43 -10.43 -16.64
C LEU A 62 22.28 -11.62 -16.15
N LYS A 63 23.59 -11.66 -16.47
CA LYS A 63 24.51 -12.67 -15.95
C LYS A 63 25.15 -12.24 -14.63
N SER A 64 25.08 -10.95 -14.29
CA SER A 64 25.67 -10.40 -13.06
C SER A 64 25.04 -10.94 -11.77
N HIS A 65 23.80 -11.45 -11.83
CA HIS A 65 23.13 -12.03 -10.67
C HIS A 65 22.20 -13.20 -11.07
N PRO A 66 22.17 -14.33 -10.34
CA PRO A 66 21.35 -15.49 -10.69
C PRO A 66 19.85 -15.17 -10.86
N ARG A 67 19.30 -14.30 -10.01
CA ARG A 67 17.88 -13.87 -10.08
C ARG A 67 17.58 -12.90 -11.23
N ALA A 68 18.58 -12.28 -11.85
CA ALA A 68 18.35 -11.23 -12.85
C ALA A 68 17.64 -11.78 -14.09
N ARG A 69 17.93 -13.02 -14.50
CA ARG A 69 17.28 -13.65 -15.66
C ARG A 69 15.77 -13.75 -15.51
N THR A 70 15.30 -14.08 -14.30
CA THR A 70 13.87 -14.23 -13.99
C THR A 70 13.08 -12.94 -14.24
N TYR A 71 13.71 -11.78 -13.99
CA TYR A 71 13.08 -10.46 -14.08
C TYR A 71 13.64 -9.63 -15.25
N GLY A 72 14.21 -10.29 -16.26
CA GLY A 72 14.98 -9.64 -17.32
C GLY A 72 14.18 -8.64 -18.16
N THR A 73 12.87 -8.79 -18.26
CA THR A 73 12.00 -7.86 -19.00
C THR A 73 11.85 -6.53 -18.25
N VAL A 74 11.39 -6.57 -17.00
CA VAL A 74 11.21 -5.36 -16.17
C VAL A 74 12.54 -4.67 -15.91
N LEU A 75 13.61 -5.43 -15.65
CA LEU A 75 14.95 -4.87 -15.46
C LEU A 75 15.43 -4.07 -16.67
N ARG A 76 15.25 -4.60 -17.90
CA ARG A 76 15.65 -3.88 -19.12
C ARG A 76 14.79 -2.65 -19.37
N ARG A 77 13.47 -2.78 -19.18
CA ARG A 77 12.51 -1.69 -19.42
C ARG A 77 12.80 -0.51 -18.50
N GLU A 78 12.80 -0.73 -17.19
CA GLU A 78 12.95 0.36 -16.23
C GLU A 78 14.39 0.91 -16.21
N ALA A 79 15.42 0.08 -16.43
CA ALA A 79 16.80 0.58 -16.49
C ALA A 79 17.09 1.43 -17.74
N ALA A 80 16.31 1.28 -18.82
CA ALA A 80 16.46 2.09 -20.02
C ALA A 80 16.07 3.56 -19.80
N GLU A 81 15.18 3.83 -18.84
CA GLU A 81 14.79 5.20 -18.42
C GLU A 81 15.96 5.97 -17.76
N GLY A 82 16.95 5.23 -17.27
CA GLY A 82 18.18 5.76 -16.70
C GLY A 82 18.17 5.97 -15.19
N PRO A 83 19.22 6.63 -14.65
CA PRO A 83 19.42 6.70 -13.21
C PRO A 83 18.32 7.48 -12.50
N ASN A 84 17.81 6.93 -11.41
CA ASN A 84 16.88 7.60 -10.48
C ASN A 84 17.37 7.54 -9.02
N PHE A 85 18.54 6.92 -8.78
CA PHE A 85 19.12 6.69 -7.47
C PHE A 85 20.66 6.78 -7.50
N ALA A 86 21.27 7.31 -6.44
CA ALA A 86 22.72 7.27 -6.21
C ALA A 86 23.58 7.68 -7.42
N ALA A 87 23.16 8.74 -8.11
CA ALA A 87 23.69 9.38 -9.32
C ALA A 87 23.78 8.52 -10.59
N SER A 88 23.98 7.21 -10.45
CA SER A 88 24.26 6.29 -11.55
C SER A 88 23.59 4.94 -11.41
N HIS A 89 22.52 4.87 -10.62
CA HIS A 89 21.78 3.64 -10.38
C HIS A 89 20.29 3.85 -10.64
N THR A 90 19.64 2.78 -11.05
CA THR A 90 18.20 2.74 -11.27
C THR A 90 17.59 1.74 -10.31
N VAL A 91 16.71 2.21 -9.43
CA VAL A 91 15.83 1.35 -8.64
C VAL A 91 14.71 0.84 -9.55
N VAL A 92 14.54 -0.47 -9.58
CA VAL A 92 13.56 -1.18 -10.39
C VAL A 92 12.72 -2.06 -9.47
N GLY A 93 11.41 -1.80 -9.40
CA GLY A 93 10.45 -2.52 -8.55
C GLY A 93 9.34 -3.19 -9.35
N TRP A 94 8.81 -4.30 -8.81
CA TRP A 94 7.66 -5.04 -9.33
C TRP A 94 6.92 -5.75 -8.19
N GLY A 95 5.64 -6.04 -8.40
CA GLY A 95 4.83 -6.74 -7.40
C GLY A 95 5.24 -8.20 -7.19
N CYS A 96 5.12 -8.69 -5.96
CA CYS A 96 5.24 -10.12 -5.60
C CYS A 96 3.90 -10.78 -5.22
N GLY A 97 2.82 -10.00 -5.12
CA GLY A 97 1.52 -10.42 -4.61
C GLY A 97 0.69 -9.22 -4.16
N THR A 98 -0.30 -9.45 -3.30
CA THR A 98 -1.10 -8.36 -2.70
C THR A 98 -0.22 -7.55 -1.75
N SER A 99 -0.17 -6.22 -1.93
CA SER A 99 0.58 -5.27 -1.07
C SER A 99 2.09 -5.54 -0.92
N CYS A 100 2.68 -6.31 -1.83
CA CYS A 100 4.07 -6.78 -1.75
C CYS A 100 4.93 -6.21 -2.89
N LEU A 101 6.12 -5.70 -2.55
CA LEU A 101 7.12 -5.18 -3.49
C LEU A 101 8.40 -6.01 -3.48
N THR A 102 8.82 -6.49 -4.66
CA THR A 102 10.20 -6.93 -4.90
C THR A 102 10.93 -5.83 -5.67
N PHE A 103 12.23 -5.67 -5.44
CA PHE A 103 13.02 -4.70 -6.20
C PHE A 103 14.47 -5.15 -6.39
N ALA A 104 15.12 -4.50 -7.35
CA ALA A 104 16.55 -4.57 -7.60
C ALA A 104 17.09 -3.17 -7.94
N ILE A 105 18.42 -3.06 -7.95
CA ILE A 105 19.13 -1.85 -8.38
C ILE A 105 19.99 -2.22 -9.57
N VAL A 106 19.95 -1.40 -10.62
CA VAL A 106 20.80 -1.57 -11.81
C VAL A 106 21.83 -0.44 -11.82
N ASN A 107 23.12 -0.79 -11.92
CA ASN A 107 24.17 0.19 -12.15
C ASN A 107 24.11 0.64 -13.62
N ALA A 108 23.72 1.89 -13.86
CA ALA A 108 23.50 2.41 -15.20
C ALA A 108 24.80 2.53 -16.03
N ARG A 109 25.99 2.52 -15.41
CA ARG A 109 27.27 2.57 -16.15
C ARG A 109 27.69 1.20 -16.68
N THR A 110 27.29 0.13 -16.00
CA THR A 110 27.80 -1.23 -16.26
C THR A 110 26.71 -2.24 -16.60
N GLY A 111 25.44 -1.92 -16.35
CA GLY A 111 24.32 -2.84 -16.47
C GLY A 111 24.22 -3.86 -15.32
N ARG A 112 25.14 -3.83 -14.34
CA ARG A 112 25.17 -4.80 -13.23
C ARG A 112 23.90 -4.71 -12.40
N VAL A 113 23.28 -5.87 -12.13
CA VAL A 113 22.07 -6.01 -11.32
C VAL A 113 22.45 -6.37 -9.88
N ILE A 114 21.90 -5.63 -8.94
CA ILE A 114 22.13 -5.75 -7.50
C ILE A 114 20.78 -6.08 -6.84
N PHE A 115 20.70 -7.25 -6.22
CA PHE A 115 19.59 -7.59 -5.33
C PHE A 115 20.01 -7.35 -3.87
N PRO A 116 19.17 -6.76 -3.03
CA PRO A 116 19.51 -6.59 -1.62
C PRO A 116 19.64 -7.95 -0.92
N LYS A 117 20.68 -8.12 -0.10
CA LYS A 117 20.89 -9.37 0.65
C LYS A 117 19.87 -9.49 1.78
N GLY A 118 19.25 -10.67 1.92
CA GLY A 118 18.30 -10.94 2.99
C GLY A 118 16.96 -10.20 2.87
N ILE A 119 16.68 -9.62 1.70
CA ILE A 119 15.42 -8.96 1.35
C ILE A 119 14.98 -9.53 0.00
N SER A 120 14.01 -10.43 0.05
CA SER A 120 13.34 -10.97 -1.13
C SER A 120 12.18 -10.10 -1.53
N GLU A 121 11.50 -9.50 -0.55
CA GLU A 121 10.31 -8.68 -0.73
C GLU A 121 10.04 -7.77 0.48
N VAL A 122 9.13 -6.83 0.28
CA VAL A 122 8.65 -5.87 1.28
C VAL A 122 7.15 -5.81 1.21
N SER A 123 6.47 -6.21 2.28
CA SER A 123 5.03 -6.03 2.41
C SER A 123 4.75 -4.67 3.06
N ALA A 124 3.77 -3.95 2.51
CA ALA A 124 3.20 -2.75 3.12
C ALA A 124 1.89 -3.05 3.87
N ASP A 125 1.58 -4.33 4.10
CA ASP A 125 0.41 -4.71 4.89
C ASP A 125 0.51 -4.09 6.27
N HIS A 126 -0.58 -3.43 6.68
CA HIS A 126 -0.68 -2.65 7.93
C HIS A 126 0.08 -1.32 7.97
N PHE A 127 0.61 -0.81 6.85
CA PHE A 127 1.22 0.52 6.80
C PHE A 127 0.27 1.55 6.17
N ASN A 128 0.17 2.72 6.81
CA ASN A 128 -0.46 3.93 6.28
C ASN A 128 0.50 5.11 6.51
N SER A 129 1.65 5.06 5.84
CA SER A 129 2.79 5.94 6.09
C SER A 129 3.35 6.54 4.80
N ASP A 130 2.50 6.81 3.81
CA ASP A 130 2.95 7.38 2.53
C ASP A 130 3.55 8.79 2.68
N ASP A 131 3.07 9.53 3.68
CA ASP A 131 3.60 10.84 4.07
C ASP A 131 4.93 10.76 4.86
N PHE A 132 5.37 9.55 5.25
CA PHE A 132 6.67 9.34 5.86
C PHE A 132 7.79 9.50 4.83
N LEU A 133 8.69 10.46 5.10
CA LEU A 133 9.86 10.78 4.28
C LEU A 133 9.50 10.82 2.79
N PRO A 134 8.77 11.84 2.29
CA PRO A 134 8.30 11.86 0.90
C PRO A 134 9.46 11.55 -0.06
N GLY A 135 9.33 10.42 -0.76
CA GLY A 135 10.32 9.93 -1.70
C GLY A 135 9.96 10.38 -3.11
N ASN A 136 10.94 10.40 -4.00
CA ASN A 136 10.73 10.82 -5.39
C ASN A 136 10.46 9.62 -6.34
N GLY A 137 10.28 8.41 -5.80
CA GLY A 137 10.12 7.17 -6.58
C GLY A 137 8.67 6.67 -6.60
N PRO A 138 8.27 5.88 -7.61
CA PRO A 138 6.89 5.41 -7.78
C PRO A 138 6.50 4.28 -6.81
N TYR A 139 7.39 3.85 -5.91
CA TYR A 139 7.18 2.69 -5.05
C TYR A 139 6.88 3.10 -3.61
N GLY A 140 5.65 2.86 -3.13
CA GLY A 140 5.18 3.26 -1.80
C GLY A 140 6.00 2.69 -0.62
N SER A 141 6.71 1.58 -0.81
CA SER A 141 7.59 1.00 0.22
C SER A 141 9.05 1.47 0.13
N LEU A 142 9.42 2.29 -0.84
CA LEU A 142 10.81 2.75 -1.04
C LEU A 142 10.88 4.28 -1.05
N ARG A 143 11.92 4.82 -0.40
CA ARG A 143 12.30 6.24 -0.48
C ARG A 143 13.73 6.33 -0.93
N TYR A 144 13.95 7.01 -2.05
CA TYR A 144 15.27 7.22 -2.63
C TYR A 144 15.28 8.48 -3.48
N ARG A 145 16.49 8.95 -3.79
CA ARG A 145 16.72 10.14 -4.60
C ARG A 145 17.89 9.90 -5.55
N LEU A 146 17.82 10.54 -6.71
CA LEU A 146 18.91 10.52 -7.69
C LEU A 146 20.22 11.08 -7.11
N ASP A 147 20.15 12.11 -6.28
CA ASP A 147 21.32 12.79 -5.72
C ASP A 147 21.75 12.25 -4.34
N SER A 148 21.29 11.06 -3.93
CA SER A 148 21.66 10.44 -2.65
C SER A 148 21.93 8.95 -2.75
N LYS A 149 22.91 8.46 -1.99
CA LYS A 149 23.18 7.01 -1.83
C LYS A 149 22.26 6.34 -0.80
N LEU A 150 21.44 7.12 -0.09
CA LEU A 150 20.53 6.60 0.93
C LEU A 150 19.26 6.05 0.28
N LEU A 151 18.89 4.83 0.65
CA LEU A 151 17.61 4.20 0.34
C LEU A 151 16.93 3.82 1.65
N VAL A 152 15.66 4.20 1.80
CA VAL A 152 14.82 3.83 2.94
C VAL A 152 13.75 2.88 2.47
N LEU A 153 13.61 1.76 3.15
CA LEU A 153 12.57 0.76 2.94
C LEU A 153 11.56 0.90 4.08
N VAL A 154 10.29 1.00 3.74
CA VAL A 154 9.17 1.13 4.68
C VAL A 154 8.24 -0.06 4.47
N GLY A 155 8.06 -0.87 5.51
CA GLY A 155 7.23 -2.06 5.45
C GLY A 155 7.74 -3.18 6.35
N SER A 156 7.19 -4.38 6.11
CA SER A 156 7.64 -5.65 6.66
C SER A 156 8.59 -6.34 5.68
N ILE A 157 9.85 -6.56 6.07
CA ILE A 157 10.81 -7.26 5.20
C ILE A 157 10.52 -8.76 5.23
N ASN A 158 10.28 -9.35 4.06
CA ASN A 158 9.95 -10.79 3.89
C ASN A 158 8.76 -11.24 4.75
N GLU A 159 7.78 -10.36 4.95
CA GLU A 159 6.60 -10.61 5.80
C GLU A 159 6.94 -11.02 7.25
N ASP A 160 8.15 -10.69 7.70
CA ASP A 160 8.61 -10.97 9.05
C ASP A 160 8.16 -9.85 9.98
N VAL A 161 7.17 -10.17 10.84
CA VAL A 161 6.62 -9.25 11.84
C VAL A 161 7.66 -8.69 12.83
N THR A 162 8.83 -9.32 12.94
CA THR A 162 9.95 -8.80 13.76
C THR A 162 10.80 -7.77 13.01
N ARG A 163 10.58 -7.64 11.70
CA ARG A 163 11.27 -6.75 10.76
C ARG A 163 10.29 -5.78 10.10
N GLU A 164 9.43 -5.18 10.92
CA GLU A 164 8.52 -4.10 10.54
C GLU A 164 9.09 -2.73 10.90
N GLY A 165 8.99 -1.79 9.97
CA GLY A 165 9.28 -0.37 10.21
C GLY A 165 10.02 0.29 9.05
N ALA A 166 10.94 1.19 9.38
CA ALA A 166 11.76 1.92 8.42
C ALA A 166 13.22 1.46 8.49
N PHE A 167 13.77 0.98 7.39
CA PHE A 167 15.10 0.42 7.29
C PHE A 167 15.94 1.23 6.31
N TYR A 168 17.08 1.73 6.78
CA TYR A 168 17.92 2.67 6.05
C TYR A 168 19.16 1.94 5.56
N PHE A 169 19.43 2.10 4.27
CA PHE A 169 20.55 1.48 3.59
C PHE A 169 21.35 2.53 2.83
N VAL A 170 22.66 2.37 2.80
CA VAL A 170 23.55 3.13 1.92
C VAL A 170 24.04 2.20 0.84
N LEU A 171 23.89 2.62 -0.42
CA LEU A 171 24.51 1.91 -1.54
C LEU A 171 26.02 2.17 -1.54
N ASP A 172 26.79 1.11 -1.33
CA ASP A 172 28.25 1.15 -1.29
C ASP A 172 28.83 -0.19 -1.78
N ASP A 173 29.89 -0.16 -2.59
CA ASP A 173 30.52 -1.34 -3.19
C ASP A 173 29.55 -2.32 -3.87
N ASN A 174 28.55 -1.81 -4.60
CA ASN A 174 27.49 -2.61 -5.23
C ASN A 174 26.61 -3.40 -4.24
N GLU A 175 26.50 -2.93 -3.01
CA GLU A 175 25.69 -3.55 -1.95
C GLU A 175 24.89 -2.49 -1.19
N LEU A 176 23.66 -2.83 -0.80
CA LEU A 176 22.91 -2.03 0.17
C LEU A 176 23.36 -2.40 1.58
N LYS A 177 24.19 -1.55 2.19
CA LYS A 177 24.68 -1.74 3.55
C LYS A 177 23.68 -1.10 4.53
N PRO A 178 23.12 -1.84 5.50
CA PRO A 178 22.21 -1.27 6.50
C PRO A 178 22.96 -0.28 7.40
N VAL A 179 22.38 0.88 7.65
CA VAL A 179 22.98 1.93 8.49
C VAL A 179 22.11 2.36 9.66
N PHE A 180 20.79 2.15 9.58
CA PHE A 180 19.86 2.50 10.64
C PHE A 180 18.54 1.74 10.47
N SER A 181 17.79 1.58 11.55
CA SER A 181 16.42 1.09 11.47
C SER A 181 15.56 1.67 12.59
N VAL A 182 14.35 2.08 12.26
CA VAL A 182 13.26 2.23 13.22
C VAL A 182 12.43 0.97 13.12
N ARG A 183 12.44 0.15 14.18
CA ARG A 183 11.59 -1.04 14.26
C ARG A 183 10.35 -0.71 15.06
N VAL A 184 9.20 -0.99 14.48
CA VAL A 184 7.93 -0.89 15.19
C VAL A 184 7.68 -2.23 15.86
N LYS A 185 7.42 -2.21 17.16
CA LYS A 185 6.84 -3.39 17.81
C LYS A 185 5.35 -3.30 17.61
N ARG A 186 4.74 -4.30 16.98
CA ARG A 186 3.29 -4.49 17.10
C ARG A 186 2.97 -4.51 18.60
N ARG A 187 2.18 -3.55 19.07
CA ARG A 187 1.71 -3.55 20.45
C ARG A 187 0.92 -4.84 20.64
N ASN A 188 1.39 -5.71 21.53
CA ASN A 188 0.65 -6.92 21.86
C ASN A 188 -0.49 -6.51 22.80
N CYS A 189 -1.64 -6.16 22.22
CA CYS A 189 -2.76 -5.57 22.94
C CYS A 189 -3.38 -6.51 23.99
N GLU A 190 -3.01 -7.78 24.03
CA GLU A 190 -3.43 -8.73 25.07
C GLU A 190 -2.91 -8.40 26.48
N ARG A 191 -1.84 -7.60 26.63
CA ARG A 191 -1.21 -7.33 27.93
C ARG A 191 -1.38 -5.93 28.50
N GLU A 192 -1.81 -4.94 27.71
CA GLU A 192 -1.98 -3.56 28.18
C GLU A 192 -3.43 -3.18 28.52
N GLY A 193 -4.40 -4.09 28.30
CA GLY A 193 -5.83 -3.86 28.60
C GLY A 193 -6.20 -3.81 30.09
N SER A 194 -5.25 -3.81 31.03
CA SER A 194 -5.55 -3.89 32.47
C SER A 194 -5.39 -2.58 33.25
N GLN A 195 -4.80 -1.52 32.70
CA GLN A 195 -4.35 -0.39 33.55
C GLN A 195 -4.43 1.00 32.85
N ARG A 196 -5.45 1.27 32.02
CA ARG A 196 -5.78 2.65 31.67
C ARG A 196 -7.29 2.85 31.70
N GLU A 197 -7.74 3.59 32.72
CA GLU A 197 -9.06 4.22 32.71
C GLU A 197 -9.12 5.17 31.50
N GLU A 198 -10.10 4.94 30.64
CA GLU A 198 -10.44 5.79 29.51
C GLU A 198 -10.87 7.18 30.03
N PRO A 199 -10.28 8.29 29.57
CA PRO A 199 -10.93 9.58 29.73
C PRO A 199 -12.14 9.58 28.79
N ALA A 200 -13.33 9.78 29.35
CA ALA A 200 -14.60 9.83 28.63
C ALA A 200 -14.49 10.64 27.33
N LEU A 201 -14.43 9.94 26.20
CA LEU A 201 -14.37 10.55 24.88
C LEU A 201 -15.76 11.07 24.55
N LYS A 202 -15.90 12.40 24.46
CA LYS A 202 -17.07 13.04 23.86
C LYS A 202 -17.30 12.45 22.47
N LEU A 203 -18.52 11.96 22.24
CA LEU A 203 -19.07 11.59 20.93
C LEU A 203 -18.70 12.66 19.90
N LEU A 204 -17.76 12.35 19.01
CA LEU A 204 -17.50 13.09 17.78
C LEU A 204 -18.15 12.33 16.62
N GLU A 205 -18.66 13.10 15.67
CA GLU A 205 -19.61 12.78 14.59
C GLU A 205 -19.31 11.55 13.71
N PRO A 206 -20.33 10.98 13.01
CA PRO A 206 -20.22 9.69 12.34
C PRO A 206 -19.23 9.70 11.17
N VAL A 207 -18.52 8.59 11.05
CA VAL A 207 -17.47 8.34 10.06
C VAL A 207 -18.05 8.37 8.64
N SER A 208 -17.60 9.30 7.78
CA SER A 208 -18.25 9.65 6.51
C SER A 208 -17.74 8.84 5.30
N GLY A 209 -17.93 7.52 5.28
CA GLY A 209 -17.58 6.68 4.13
C GLY A 209 -18.57 5.55 3.88
N PRO A 210 -18.44 4.81 2.76
CA PRO A 210 -19.39 3.77 2.39
C PRO A 210 -19.33 2.61 3.38
N ASP A 211 -20.48 2.10 3.81
CA ASP A 211 -20.60 0.90 4.64
C ASP A 211 -21.07 -0.32 3.84
N THR A 212 -21.71 -0.07 2.68
CA THR A 212 -22.21 -1.13 1.79
C THR A 212 -21.43 -1.20 0.48
N GLN A 213 -21.50 -2.37 -0.18
CA GLN A 213 -20.89 -2.56 -1.51
C GLN A 213 -21.45 -1.56 -2.52
N GLU A 214 -22.75 -1.27 -2.45
CA GLU A 214 -23.40 -0.34 -3.37
C GLU A 214 -22.91 1.10 -3.15
N GLU A 215 -22.86 1.56 -1.90
CA GLU A 215 -22.29 2.86 -1.56
C GLU A 215 -20.82 2.95 -1.99
N ALA A 216 -20.05 1.88 -1.81
CA ALA A 216 -18.65 1.83 -2.19
C ALA A 216 -18.45 1.92 -3.70
N CYS A 217 -19.25 1.21 -4.49
CA CYS A 217 -19.22 1.33 -5.95
C CYS A 217 -19.65 2.73 -6.40
N ASN A 218 -20.71 3.29 -5.80
CA ASN A 218 -21.18 4.64 -6.12
C ASN A 218 -20.11 5.70 -5.79
N ALA A 219 -19.43 5.57 -4.65
CA ALA A 219 -18.33 6.43 -4.26
C ALA A 219 -17.15 6.33 -5.24
N LEU A 220 -16.78 5.10 -5.62
CA LEU A 220 -15.74 4.84 -6.62
C LEU A 220 -16.05 5.49 -7.97
N VAL A 221 -17.24 5.20 -8.53
CA VAL A 221 -17.67 5.72 -9.84
C VAL A 221 -17.74 7.24 -9.84
N SER A 222 -18.28 7.84 -8.77
CA SER A 222 -18.36 9.30 -8.65
C SER A 222 -16.97 9.92 -8.62
N ARG A 223 -16.05 9.36 -7.83
CA ARG A 223 -14.68 9.87 -7.73
C ARG A 223 -13.91 9.75 -9.04
N VAL A 224 -14.02 8.61 -9.72
CA VAL A 224 -13.36 8.37 -11.02
C VAL A 224 -13.85 9.36 -12.08
N ALA A 225 -15.16 9.62 -12.11
CA ALA A 225 -15.77 10.56 -13.04
C ALA A 225 -15.37 12.02 -12.75
N GLU A 226 -15.42 12.45 -11.47
CA GLU A 226 -15.00 13.79 -11.03
C GLU A 226 -13.52 14.05 -11.33
N ALA A 227 -12.66 13.07 -11.06
CA ALA A 227 -11.23 13.15 -11.35
C ALA A 227 -10.90 13.04 -12.84
N LYS A 228 -11.90 12.76 -13.69
CA LYS A 228 -11.75 12.59 -15.15
C LYS A 228 -10.64 11.59 -15.52
N LEU A 229 -10.51 10.50 -14.77
CA LEU A 229 -9.50 9.46 -15.05
C LEU A 229 -9.71 8.80 -16.42
N PHE A 230 -10.99 8.65 -16.81
CA PHE A 230 -11.38 8.22 -18.15
C PHE A 230 -12.26 9.30 -18.79
N PRO A 231 -11.66 10.39 -19.30
CA PRO A 231 -12.42 11.58 -19.71
C PRO A 231 -13.33 11.33 -20.91
N LYS A 232 -13.14 10.21 -21.62
CA LYS A 232 -13.96 9.77 -22.77
C LYS A 232 -15.11 8.83 -22.38
N ILE A 233 -15.22 8.45 -21.11
CA ILE A 233 -16.21 7.49 -20.62
C ILE A 233 -17.22 8.23 -19.72
N PRO A 234 -18.50 8.32 -20.12
CA PRO A 234 -19.56 8.85 -19.27
C PRO A 234 -19.72 8.06 -17.97
N ARG A 235 -20.16 8.73 -16.90
CA ARG A 235 -20.25 8.15 -15.55
C ARG A 235 -21.15 6.91 -15.51
N GLU A 236 -22.28 6.98 -16.22
CA GLU A 236 -23.28 5.92 -16.34
C GLU A 236 -22.76 4.66 -17.04
N CYS A 237 -21.65 4.77 -17.81
CA CYS A 237 -21.02 3.66 -18.49
C CYS A 237 -20.09 2.85 -17.59
N PHE A 238 -19.80 3.32 -16.37
CA PHE A 238 -18.99 2.56 -15.44
C PHE A 238 -19.79 1.44 -14.78
N MET A 239 -19.09 0.32 -14.55
CA MET A 239 -19.60 -0.83 -13.83
C MET A 239 -18.52 -1.29 -12.86
N CYS A 240 -18.89 -1.50 -11.59
CA CYS A 240 -18.01 -2.14 -10.62
C CYS A 240 -18.38 -3.61 -10.49
N ASP A 241 -17.40 -4.49 -10.73
CA ASP A 241 -17.51 -5.89 -10.36
C ASP A 241 -16.80 -6.09 -9.02
N LEU A 242 -17.52 -6.58 -8.01
CA LEU A 242 -16.90 -6.92 -6.74
C LEU A 242 -16.06 -8.19 -6.93
N GLU A 243 -14.75 -8.07 -6.80
CA GLU A 243 -13.81 -9.20 -6.84
C GLU A 243 -13.56 -9.77 -5.43
N GLY A 244 -13.81 -9.00 -4.37
CA GLY A 244 -13.67 -9.45 -2.98
C GLY A 244 -14.09 -8.39 -1.97
N SER A 245 -14.36 -8.80 -0.73
CA SER A 245 -14.71 -7.91 0.37
C SER A 245 -14.13 -8.48 1.66
N ASP A 246 -13.51 -7.62 2.47
CA ASP A 246 -13.01 -7.96 3.80
C ASP A 246 -13.65 -7.04 4.85
N THR A 247 -13.16 -7.07 6.08
CA THR A 247 -13.71 -6.24 7.17
C THR A 247 -13.50 -4.74 6.98
N HIS A 248 -12.55 -4.33 6.15
CA HIS A 248 -12.09 -2.95 6.02
C HIS A 248 -12.30 -2.36 4.62
N SER A 249 -12.46 -3.18 3.59
CA SER A 249 -12.51 -2.72 2.21
C SER A 249 -13.34 -3.59 1.28
N PHE A 250 -13.73 -3.00 0.16
CA PHE A 250 -14.26 -3.68 -1.01
C PHE A 250 -13.24 -3.61 -2.14
N ARG A 251 -13.01 -4.73 -2.81
CA ARG A 251 -12.14 -4.86 -3.97
C ARG A 251 -12.97 -4.88 -5.23
N PHE A 252 -12.82 -3.88 -6.08
CA PHE A 252 -13.57 -3.74 -7.32
C PHE A 252 -12.68 -3.80 -8.55
N ALA A 253 -13.13 -4.54 -9.56
CA ALA A 253 -12.75 -4.30 -10.95
C ALA A 253 -13.69 -3.26 -11.54
N LEU A 254 -13.14 -2.10 -11.90
CA LEU A 254 -13.88 -1.06 -12.62
C LEU A 254 -13.85 -1.37 -14.11
N ARG A 255 -15.02 -1.39 -14.74
CA ARG A 255 -15.18 -1.72 -16.16
C ARG A 255 -15.93 -0.63 -16.91
N PHE A 256 -15.61 -0.50 -18.19
CA PHE A 256 -16.45 0.17 -19.17
C PHE A 256 -17.48 -0.83 -19.66
N ASN A 257 -18.76 -0.56 -19.42
CA ASN A 257 -19.86 -1.38 -19.93
C ASN A 257 -20.55 -0.64 -21.08
N LYS A 258 -20.28 -1.07 -22.32
CA LYS A 258 -20.90 -0.49 -23.51
C LYS A 258 -22.41 -0.69 -23.51
N GLY A 259 -22.93 -1.75 -22.89
CA GLY A 259 -24.35 -2.07 -22.75
C GLY A 259 -25.14 -1.07 -21.90
N LYS A 260 -24.49 -0.37 -20.97
CA LYS A 260 -25.11 0.73 -20.22
C LYS A 260 -25.21 2.03 -21.02
N CYS A 261 -24.54 2.10 -22.18
CA CYS A 261 -24.39 3.32 -22.98
C CYS A 261 -24.71 3.17 -24.48
N SER A 262 -24.93 1.94 -24.96
CA SER A 262 -25.43 1.57 -26.30
C SER A 262 -25.90 0.10 -26.27
N GLU A 263 -26.57 -0.41 -27.32
CA GLU A 263 -27.26 -1.73 -27.38
C GLU A 263 -26.36 -2.99 -27.34
N ASP A 264 -25.05 -2.87 -27.09
CA ASP A 264 -24.07 -3.94 -27.32
C ASP A 264 -23.32 -4.29 -26.01
N THR A 265 -23.36 -5.56 -25.56
CA THR A 265 -22.99 -6.00 -24.19
C THR A 265 -21.51 -6.30 -23.96
N VAL A 266 -20.61 -5.59 -24.62
CA VAL A 266 -19.16 -5.78 -24.41
C VAL A 266 -18.71 -4.96 -23.19
N SER A 267 -18.02 -5.62 -22.23
CA SER A 267 -17.40 -4.94 -21.08
C SER A 267 -15.88 -5.05 -21.12
N THR A 268 -15.19 -3.94 -20.87
CA THR A 268 -13.72 -3.85 -20.87
C THR A 268 -13.25 -3.52 -19.47
N LEU A 269 -12.30 -4.29 -18.93
CA LEU A 269 -11.64 -3.95 -17.66
C LEU A 269 -10.85 -2.66 -17.85
N LEU A 270 -11.07 -1.69 -16.96
CA LEU A 270 -10.34 -0.43 -16.96
C LEU A 270 -9.19 -0.48 -15.96
N ASP A 271 -9.49 -0.76 -14.70
CA ASP A 271 -8.56 -0.71 -13.57
C ASP A 271 -9.17 -1.43 -12.34
N ARG A 272 -8.39 -1.70 -11.30
CA ARG A 272 -8.86 -2.29 -10.04
C ARG A 272 -8.58 -1.41 -8.82
N PHE A 273 -9.58 -1.31 -7.95
CA PHE A 273 -9.57 -0.40 -6.81
C PHE A 273 -9.95 -1.10 -5.50
N LEU A 274 -9.35 -0.66 -4.39
CA LEU A 274 -9.86 -0.88 -3.04
C LEU A 274 -10.66 0.35 -2.61
N VAL A 275 -11.86 0.14 -2.07
CA VAL A 275 -12.70 1.18 -1.47
C VAL A 275 -12.86 0.85 0.00
N PHE A 276 -12.41 1.75 0.89
CA PHE A 276 -12.38 1.47 2.32
C PHE A 276 -13.75 1.73 2.96
N LYS A 277 -14.17 0.80 3.82
CA LYS A 277 -15.41 0.91 4.60
C LYS A 277 -15.27 2.02 5.62
N ARG A 278 -16.33 2.81 5.83
CA ARG A 278 -16.34 3.95 6.77
C ARG A 278 -15.15 4.87 6.55
N SER A 279 -14.71 5.01 5.31
CA SER A 279 -13.63 5.93 4.95
C SER A 279 -13.85 6.43 3.54
N PRO A 280 -13.60 7.71 3.24
CA PRO A 280 -13.66 8.21 1.88
C PRO A 280 -12.48 7.73 1.00
N ALA A 281 -11.59 6.88 1.54
CA ALA A 281 -10.38 6.42 0.87
C ALA A 281 -10.68 5.41 -0.24
N ILE A 282 -10.02 5.60 -1.38
CA ILE A 282 -10.05 4.71 -2.55
C ILE A 282 -8.61 4.57 -3.04
N LEU A 283 -8.14 3.34 -3.25
CA LEU A 283 -6.79 3.03 -3.71
C LEU A 283 -6.84 2.28 -5.04
N LEU A 284 -6.13 2.76 -6.07
CA LEU A 284 -5.83 1.96 -7.26
C LEU A 284 -4.72 0.96 -6.91
N TYR A 285 -4.96 -0.33 -7.11
CA TYR A 285 -3.95 -1.36 -6.77
C TYR A 285 -3.48 -2.18 -7.97
N ASP A 286 -4.19 -2.14 -9.09
CA ASP A 286 -3.79 -2.84 -10.32
C ASP A 286 -4.39 -2.11 -11.52
N SER A 287 -3.56 -1.80 -12.53
CA SER A 287 -4.00 -1.05 -13.71
C SER A 287 -4.10 -1.95 -14.93
N ALA A 288 -5.21 -1.87 -15.68
CA ALA A 288 -5.43 -2.75 -16.83
C ALA A 288 -4.83 -2.21 -18.14
N GLU A 289 -4.46 -0.93 -18.17
CA GLU A 289 -3.61 -0.37 -19.21
C GLU A 289 -2.24 -0.03 -18.59
N ASP A 290 -1.14 -0.26 -19.31
CA ASP A 290 0.23 0.16 -18.94
C ASP A 290 0.38 1.72 -18.92
N ARG A 291 -0.61 2.44 -18.38
CA ARG A 291 -0.58 3.88 -18.16
C ARG A 291 0.12 4.17 -16.85
N TYR A 292 1.35 4.64 -16.95
CA TYR A 292 2.03 5.37 -15.88
C TYR A 292 1.10 6.51 -15.44
N LEU A 293 0.46 6.39 -14.27
CA LEU A 293 -0.23 7.51 -13.66
C LEU A 293 0.84 8.48 -13.14
N PRO A 294 0.82 9.76 -13.55
CA PRO A 294 1.67 10.79 -12.94
C PRO A 294 1.46 10.78 -11.42
N TRP A 295 2.53 10.96 -10.64
CA TRP A 295 2.56 10.85 -9.16
C TRP A 295 1.52 11.70 -8.42
N GLU A 296 1.00 12.74 -9.05
CA GLU A 296 -0.14 13.56 -8.61
C GLU A 296 -1.48 12.80 -8.55
N TYR A 297 -1.56 11.59 -9.12
CA TYR A 297 -2.72 10.70 -9.13
C TYR A 297 -2.51 9.39 -8.36
N ALA A 298 -1.35 9.19 -7.71
CA ALA A 298 -1.17 8.13 -6.72
C ALA A 298 -1.81 8.59 -5.40
N TRP A 299 -3.08 8.25 -5.19
CA TRP A 299 -3.87 8.80 -4.09
C TRP A 299 -3.55 8.15 -2.74
N THR A 300 -2.81 8.89 -1.92
CA THR A 300 -3.12 9.10 -0.50
C THR A 300 -3.19 10.62 -0.26
N TYR A 301 -4.40 11.17 -0.05
CA TYR A 301 -4.56 12.56 0.40
C TYR A 301 -5.53 12.59 1.58
N ARG A 302 -5.01 12.71 2.80
CA ARG A 302 -4.90 13.97 3.57
C ARG A 302 -6.25 14.63 3.81
N ASN A 303 -6.69 14.54 5.06
CA ASN A 303 -7.62 15.49 5.67
C ASN A 303 -7.14 16.91 5.40
N ARG A 304 -7.87 17.63 4.56
CA ARG A 304 -7.67 19.06 4.32
C ARG A 304 -8.60 19.83 5.25
N ASN A 305 -8.24 19.91 6.54
CA ASN A 305 -8.73 20.98 7.41
C ASN A 305 -7.71 22.12 7.40
N LYS A 306 -7.91 23.01 6.43
CA LYS A 306 -7.54 24.44 6.41
C LYS A 306 -8.67 25.02 5.53
N GLU A 307 -9.62 25.80 6.01
CA GLU A 307 -9.69 26.77 7.11
C GLU A 307 -11.02 26.61 7.89
#